data_AF-A0A9E7KBF0-F1
#
_entry.id   AF-A0A9E7KBF0-F1
#
_cell.length_a   1.000
_cell.length_b   1.000
_cell.length_c   1.000
_cell.angle_alpha   90.00
_cell.angle_beta   90.00
_cell.angle_gamma   90.00
#
_symmetry.space_group_name_H-M   'P 1'
#
loop_
_entity.id
_entity.type
_entity.pdbx_description
1 polymer ?
#
loop_
_entity_poly.entity_id
_entity_poly.type
_entity_poly.pdbx_seq_one_letter_code
_entity_poly.pdbx_strand_id
1 'polypeptide(L)' 'MMLTSGQPAKYKNAYHAMRMIVHREGSFALFRGAAANMLSGMAGAGVLAGYDQLQRIASGHGYGLEHKLREGLK' A
#
# COMPACT_ATOMS: atom_id res chain seq x y z
N MET A 1 -9.63 -9.92 13.13
CA MET A 1 -8.90 -8.72 13.59
C MET A 1 -8.55 -8.92 15.06
N MET A 2 -7.27 -8.91 15.44
CA MET A 2 -6.88 -9.04 16.85
C MET A 2 -6.34 -7.69 17.34
N LEU A 3 -7.27 -6.82 17.73
CA LEU A 3 -6.96 -5.78 18.69
C LEU A 3 -6.99 -6.45 20.07
N THR A 4 -6.15 -5.97 20.98
CA THR A 4 -6.13 -6.28 22.41
C THR A 4 -7.46 -5.90 23.08
N SER A 5 -8.56 -6.54 22.67
CA SER A 5 -9.94 -6.29 23.09
C SER A 5 -10.30 -7.19 24.29
N GLY A 6 -9.48 -7.18 25.34
CA GLY A 6 -9.72 -8.02 26.51
C GLY A 6 -8.62 -8.07 27.59
N GLN A 7 -7.56 -7.25 27.48
CA GLN A 7 -6.56 -7.09 28.55
C GLN A 7 -6.66 -5.67 29.12
N PRO A 8 -6.62 -5.49 30.45
CA PRO A 8 -6.67 -4.15 31.06
C PRO A 8 -5.55 -3.31 30.47
N ALA A 9 -5.84 -2.05 30.12
CA ALA A 9 -4.98 -1.15 29.33
C ALA A 9 -3.49 -1.29 29.66
N LYS A 10 -2.81 -2.20 28.95
CA LYS A 10 -1.45 -2.65 29.29
C LYS A 10 -0.40 -1.59 28.96
N TYR A 11 -0.80 -0.57 28.20
CA TYR A 11 0.04 0.53 27.76
C TYR A 11 -0.71 1.85 27.91
N LYS A 12 -0.15 2.76 28.73
CA LYS A 12 -0.74 4.06 29.04
C LYS A 12 -0.63 5.06 27.88
N ASN A 13 0.41 4.93 27.05
CA ASN A 13 0.75 5.80 25.92
C ASN A 13 1.58 5.01 24.87
N ALA A 14 1.61 5.48 23.61
CA ALA A 14 2.41 4.86 22.54
C ALA A 14 3.91 4.77 22.88
N TYR A 15 4.46 5.81 23.52
CA TYR A 15 5.84 5.82 24.00
C TYR A 15 6.11 4.75 25.07
N HIS A 16 5.15 4.50 25.95
CA HIS A 16 5.25 3.46 26.97
C HIS A 16 5.21 2.06 26.34
N ALA A 17 4.39 1.87 25.30
CA ALA A 17 4.38 0.63 24.53
C ALA A 17 5.70 0.38 23.82
N MET A 18 6.23 1.36 23.09
CA MET A 18 7.53 1.23 22.40
C MET A 18 8.64 0.89 23.39
N ARG A 19 8.73 1.59 24.53
CA ARG A 19 9.76 1.32 25.55
C ARG A 19 9.61 -0.09 26.15
N MET A 20 8.38 -0.54 26.44
CA MET A 20 8.15 -1.89 26.97
C MET A 20 8.48 -2.99 25.95
N ILE A 21 8.16 -2.78 24.67
CA ILE A 21 8.48 -3.74 23.59
C ILE A 21 10.00 -3.83 23.42
N VAL A 22 10.69 -2.68 23.32
CA VAL A 22 12.16 -2.65 23.18
C VAL A 22 12.85 -3.29 24.39
N HIS A 23 12.34 -3.06 25.60
CA HIS A 23 12.93 -3.63 26.82
C HIS A 23 12.67 -5.13 26.98
N ARG A 24 11.53 -5.65 26.50
CA ARG A 24 11.17 -7.07 26.64
C ARG A 24 11.63 -7.96 25.49
N GLU A 25 11.56 -7.45 24.26
CA GLU A 25 11.79 -8.22 23.03
C GLU A 25 12.95 -7.67 22.20
N GLY A 26 13.47 -6.48 22.53
CA GLY A 26 14.54 -5.82 21.78
C GLY A 26 14.04 -4.88 20.69
N SER A 27 14.92 -4.00 20.21
CA SER A 27 14.62 -3.02 19.15
C SER A 27 14.19 -3.66 17.82
N PHE A 28 14.62 -4.90 17.56
CA PHE A 28 14.28 -5.65 16.36
C PHE A 28 12.81 -6.08 16.31
N ALA A 29 12.14 -6.20 17.46
CA ALA A 29 10.74 -6.57 17.53
C ALA A 29 9.81 -5.53 16.89
N LEU A 30 10.20 -4.25 16.91
CA LEU A 30 9.45 -3.17 16.26
C LEU A 30 9.42 -3.28 14.73
N PHE A 31 10.45 -3.87 14.13
CA PHE A 31 10.57 -4.05 12.69
C PHE A 31 10.13 -5.45 12.23
N ARG A 32 9.61 -6.26 13.14
CA ARG A 32 9.10 -7.59 12.81
C ARG A 32 7.91 -7.46 11.87
N GLY A 33 8.05 -7.98 10.65
CA GLY A 33 7.04 -7.85 9.60
C GLY A 33 7.16 -6.58 8.74
N ALA A 34 8.19 -5.74 8.93
CA ALA A 34 8.44 -4.60 8.05
C ALA A 34 8.66 -5.05 6.59
N ALA A 35 9.46 -6.10 6.37
CA ALA A 35 9.68 -6.67 5.04
C ALA A 35 8.39 -7.18 4.37
N ALA A 36 7.49 -7.81 5.15
CA ALA A 36 6.19 -8.26 4.64
C ALA A 36 5.29 -7.08 4.23
N ASN A 37 5.31 -5.99 5.00
CA ASN A 37 4.60 -4.76 4.63
C ASN A 37 5.20 -4.10 3.37
N MET A 38 6.54 -4.09 3.24
CA MET A 38 7.21 -3.58 2.03
C MET A 38 6.85 -4.41 0.80
N LEU A 39 6.80 -5.75 0.91
CA LEU A 39 6.41 -6.64 -0.18
C LEU A 39 4.96 -6.39 -0.64
N SER A 40 4.04 -6.18 0.31
CA SER A 40 2.65 -5.81 0.01
C SER A 40 2.57 -4.45 -0.71
N GLY A 41 3.37 -3.47 -0.28
CA GLY A 41 3.47 -2.17 -0.95
C GLY A 41 3.98 -2.26 -2.38
N MET A 42 5.01 -3.09 -2.61
CA MET A 42 5.52 -3.34 -3.97
C MET A 42 4.50 -4.05 -4.86
N ALA A 43 3.73 -5.00 -4.31
CA ALA A 43 2.64 -5.65 -5.03
C ALA A 43 1.54 -4.64 -5.44
N GLY A 44 1.12 -3.76 -4.52
CA GLY A 44 0.14 -2.72 -4.82
C GLY A 44 0.62 -1.72 -5.87
N ALA A 45 1.88 -1.26 -5.77
CA ALA A 45 2.50 -0.38 -6.76
C ALA A 45 2.65 -1.06 -8.13
N GLY A 46 2.99 -2.35 -8.16
CA GLY A 46 3.06 -3.14 -9.39
C GLY A 46 1.71 -3.29 -10.09
N VAL A 47 0.63 -3.52 -9.32
CA VAL A 47 -0.74 -3.55 -9.86
C VAL A 47 -1.13 -2.20 -10.44
N LEU A 48 -0.80 -1.10 -9.76
CA LEU A 48 -1.12 0.24 -10.23
C LEU A 48 -0.33 0.62 -11.49
N ALA A 49 0.96 0.30 -11.55
CA ALA A 49 1.80 0.51 -12.73
C ALA A 49 1.37 -0.38 -13.90
N GLY A 50 1.00 -1.63 -13.63
CA GLY A 50 0.42 -2.55 -14.61
C GLY A 50 -0.91 -2.03 -15.16
N TYR A 51 -1.75 -1.46 -14.29
CA TYR A 51 -2.98 -0.79 -14.72
C TYR A 51 -2.70 0.43 -15.60
N ASP A 52 -1.75 1.29 -15.24
CA ASP A 52 -1.36 2.46 -16.05
C ASP A 52 -0.83 2.04 -17.44
N GLN A 53 -0.04 0.97 -17.51
CA GLN A 53 0.42 0.40 -18.79
C GLN A 53 -0.72 -0.17 -19.63
N LEU A 54 -1.62 -0.97 -19.03
CA LEU A 54 -2.78 -1.53 -19.73
C LEU A 54 -3.73 -0.43 -20.21
N GLN A 55 -3.98 0.57 -19.37
CA GLN A 55 -4.77 1.74 -19.71
C GLN A 55 -4.11 2.52 -20.85
N ARG A 56 -2.80 2.77 -20.82
CA ARG A 56 -2.09 3.44 -21.93
C ARG A 56 -2.21 2.69 -23.25
N ILE A 57 -2.15 1.35 -23.22
CA ILE A 57 -2.29 0.52 -24.43
C ILE A 57 -3.73 0.52 -24.93
N ALA A 58 -4.72 0.35 -24.03
CA ALA A 58 -6.13 0.38 -24.38
C ALA A 58 -6.60 1.77 -24.82
N SER A 59 -6.15 2.83 -24.15
CA SER A 59 -6.38 4.22 -24.53
C SER A 59 -5.61 4.61 -25.78
N GLY A 60 -4.48 3.99 -26.13
CA GLY A 60 -3.89 4.10 -27.46
C GLY A 60 -4.86 3.67 -28.58
N HIS A 61 -5.75 2.72 -28.30
CA HIS A 61 -6.87 2.34 -29.17
C HIS A 61 -8.06 3.32 -29.08
N GLY A 62 -8.32 3.92 -27.91
CA GLY A 62 -9.40 4.90 -27.70
C GLY A 62 -9.11 6.31 -28.25
N TYR A 63 -7.90 6.82 -28.07
CA TYR A 63 -7.45 8.14 -28.56
C TYR A 63 -7.26 8.15 -30.09
N GLY A 64 -6.93 7.01 -30.70
CA GLY A 64 -6.92 6.88 -32.16
C GLY A 64 -8.32 6.99 -32.78
N LEU A 65 -9.36 6.54 -32.07
CA LEU A 65 -10.76 6.64 -32.51
C LEU A 65 -11.31 8.05 -32.32
N GLU A 66 -11.06 8.69 -31.17
CA GLU A 66 -11.48 10.07 -30.88
C GLU A 66 -10.75 11.10 -31.79
N HIS A 67 -9.46 10.91 -32.10
CA HIS A 67 -8.75 11.78 -33.03
C HIS A 67 -9.22 11.58 -34.48
N LYS A 68 -9.55 10.34 -34.90
CA LYS A 68 -10.15 10.09 -36.22
C LYS A 68 -11.59 10.62 -36.35
N LEU A 69 -12.41 10.53 -35.29
CA LEU A 69 -13.78 11.05 -35.32
C LEU A 69 -13.81 12.59 -35.42
N ARG A 70 -12.82 13.26 -34.81
CA ARG A 70 -12.74 14.73 -34.78
C ARG A 70 -12.09 15.33 -36.01
N GLU A 71 -11.27 14.58 -36.75
CA GLU A 71 -10.73 14.99 -38.06
C GLU A 71 -11.64 14.63 -39.26
N GLY A 72 -12.59 13.70 -39.10
CA GLY A 72 -13.63 13.42 -40.11
C GLY A 72 -14.83 14.37 -40.09
N LEU A 73 -14.84 15.35 -39.17
CA LEU A 73 -15.88 16.37 -39.03
C LEU A 73 -15.34 17.78 -39.38
N LYS A 74 -14.50 17.86 -40.41
CA LYS A 74 -14.10 19.09 -41.10
C LYS A 74 -14.20 18.91 -42.61
#